data_AF-A0A848MGX8-F1
#
_entry.id   AF-A0A848MGX8-F1
#
_cell.length_a   1.000
_cell.length_b   1.000
_cell.length_c   1.000
_cell.angle_alpha   90.00
_cell.angle_beta   90.00
_cell.angle_gamma   90.00
#
_symmetry.space_group_name_H-M   'P 1'
#
loop_
_entity.id
_entity.type
_entity.pdbx_description
1 polymer ?
#
loop_
_entity_poly.entity_id
_entity_poly.type
_entity_poly.pdbx_seq_one_letter_code
_entity_poly.pdbx_strand_id
1 'polypeptide(L)'
;MMLKNKKQKINLRLLFLSIVYLVVCCFIFFFIASVGIDLIFDGKVNLTREVIIDVIVVSTIAGTAGGLGSWLFAKIDERKARKSPPSDP
;
A
#
# COMPACT_ATOMS: atom_id res chain seq x y z
N MET A 1 -6.42 -13.74 24.70
CA MET A 1 -7.05 -12.63 23.98
C MET A 1 -7.68 -13.20 22.71
N MET A 2 -8.97 -13.50 22.73
CA MET A 2 -9.69 -14.10 21.60
C MET A 2 -9.83 -13.05 20.50
N LEU A 3 -8.99 -13.13 19.46
CA LEU A 3 -9.18 -12.40 18.23
C LEU A 3 -10.45 -12.93 17.57
N LYS A 4 -11.56 -12.29 17.91
CA LYS A 4 -12.87 -12.49 17.30
C LYS A 4 -12.66 -12.19 15.81
N ASN A 5 -12.47 -13.23 15.01
CA ASN A 5 -12.43 -13.18 13.56
C ASN A 5 -13.79 -12.69 13.07
N LYS A 6 -14.01 -11.37 13.14
CA LYS A 6 -15.03 -10.68 12.37
C LYS A 6 -14.69 -11.05 10.94
N LYS A 7 -15.55 -11.84 10.29
CA LYS A 7 -15.52 -12.05 8.84
C LYS A 7 -15.62 -10.65 8.22
N GLN A 8 -14.46 -10.03 7.99
CA GLN A 8 -14.32 -8.71 7.40
C GLN A 8 -14.79 -8.91 5.97
N LYS A 9 -16.07 -8.63 5.74
CA LYS A 9 -16.65 -8.66 4.40
C LYS A 9 -15.82 -7.68 3.59
N ILE A 10 -14.93 -8.20 2.74
CA ILE A 10 -14.00 -7.37 1.99
C ILE A 10 -14.82 -6.40 1.16
N ASN A 11 -14.82 -5.14 1.61
CA ASN A 11 -15.64 -4.09 1.07
C ASN A 11 -14.75 -3.25 0.17
N LEU A 12 -15.19 -2.97 -1.06
CA LEU A 12 -14.44 -2.16 -2.04
C LEU A 12 -14.01 -0.81 -1.47
N ARG A 13 -14.81 -0.27 -0.53
CA ARG A 13 -14.50 0.97 0.19
C ARG A 13 -13.23 0.86 1.05
N LEU A 14 -13.00 -0.28 1.70
CA LEU A 14 -11.82 -0.51 2.55
C LEU A 14 -10.55 -0.62 1.70
N LEU A 15 -10.66 -1.19 0.50
CA LEU A 15 -9.57 -1.22 -0.46
C LEU A 15 -9.20 0.13 -0.99
N PHE A 16 -10.19 0.92 -1.39
CA PHE A 16 -9.92 2.24 -1.91
C PHE A 16 -9.23 3.09 -0.84
N LEU A 17 -9.67 2.98 0.42
CA LEU A 17 -9.01 3.62 1.56
C LEU A 17 -7.56 3.11 1.76
N SER A 18 -7.34 1.79 1.63
CA SER A 18 -6.00 1.20 1.74
C SER A 18 -5.07 1.61 0.61
N ILE A 19 -5.57 1.69 -0.63
CA ILE A 19 -4.79 2.13 -1.79
C ILE A 19 -4.39 3.59 -1.59
N VAL A 20 -5.34 4.46 -1.27
CA VAL A 20 -5.07 5.89 -1.03
C VAL A 20 -4.06 6.05 0.11
N TYR A 21 -4.22 5.31 1.20
CA TYR A 21 -3.28 5.33 2.32
C TYR A 21 -1.87 4.90 1.89
N LEU A 22 -1.74 3.79 1.16
CA LEU A 22 -0.45 3.32 0.66
C LEU A 22 0.19 4.30 -0.33
N VAL A 23 -0.59 4.88 -1.25
CA VAL A 23 -0.09 5.91 -2.18
C VAL A 23 0.48 7.10 -1.40
N VAL A 24 -0.23 7.60 -0.38
CA VAL A 24 0.25 8.73 0.44
C VAL A 24 1.51 8.35 1.23
N CYS A 25 1.54 7.17 1.83
CA CYS A 25 2.74 6.68 2.53
C CYS A 25 3.95 6.53 1.60
N CYS A 26 3.75 5.93 0.41
CA CYS A 26 4.81 5.81 -0.60
C CYS A 26 5.28 7.18 -1.07
N PHE A 27 4.36 8.13 -1.28
CA PHE A 27 4.70 9.48 -1.68
C PHE A 27 5.60 10.19 -0.67
N ILE A 28 5.24 10.15 0.62
CA ILE A 28 6.06 10.74 1.69
C ILE A 28 7.44 10.07 1.73
N PHE A 29 7.49 8.74 1.62
CA PHE A 29 8.75 8.00 1.65
C PHE A 29 9.67 8.35 0.48
N PHE A 30 9.16 8.33 -0.76
CA PHE A 30 9.94 8.66 -1.95
C PHE A 30 10.34 10.14 -2.00
N PHE A 31 9.52 11.02 -1.45
CA PHE A 31 9.86 12.43 -1.32
C PHE A 31 11.04 12.65 -0.37
N ILE A 32 11.00 12.05 0.83
CA ILE A 32 12.11 12.11 1.78
C ILE A 32 13.37 11.47 1.18
N ALA A 33 13.23 10.32 0.50
CA ALA A 33 14.34 9.65 -0.15
C ALA A 33 14.96 10.53 -1.25
N SER A 34 14.16 11.19 -2.09
CA SER A 34 14.68 12.10 -3.12
C SER A 34 15.45 13.27 -2.52
N VAL A 35 14.88 13.91 -1.48
CA VAL A 35 15.57 14.99 -0.76
C VAL A 35 16.88 14.51 -0.15
N GLY A 36 16.90 13.29 0.42
CA GLY A 36 18.11 12.68 0.96
C GLY A 36 19.18 12.41 -0.11
N ILE A 37 18.78 11.91 -1.27
CA ILE A 37 19.67 11.66 -2.41
C ILE A 37 20.28 12.98 -2.90
N ASP A 38 19.46 14.00 -3.13
CA ASP A 38 19.94 15.34 -3.55
C ASP A 38 20.91 15.94 -2.52
N LEU A 39 20.63 15.79 -1.23
CA LEU A 39 21.49 16.28 -0.16
C LEU A 39 22.84 15.54 -0.12
N ILE A 40 22.85 14.22 -0.36
CA ILE A 40 24.06 13.39 -0.32
C ILE A 40 24.94 13.61 -1.56
N PHE A 41 24.33 13.69 -2.74
CA PHE A 41 25.07 13.75 -4.01
C PHE A 41 25.44 15.17 -4.42
N ASP A 42 24.53 16.12 -4.29
CA ASP A 42 24.72 17.50 -4.76
C ASP A 42 25.02 18.49 -3.62
N GLY A 43 24.79 18.09 -2.36
CA GLY A 43 24.88 18.99 -1.21
C GLY A 43 23.85 20.13 -1.23
N LYS A 44 22.92 20.09 -2.20
CA LYS A 44 21.89 21.10 -2.46
C LYS A 44 20.61 20.40 -2.86
N VAL A 45 19.48 20.94 -2.39
CA VAL A 45 18.16 20.35 -2.68
C VAL A 45 17.69 20.86 -4.06
N ASN A 46 18.03 20.15 -5.13
CA ASN A 46 17.58 20.46 -6.49
C ASN A 46 16.29 19.71 -6.82
N LEU A 47 15.17 20.19 -6.24
CA LEU A 47 13.82 19.71 -6.54
C LEU A 47 13.41 20.10 -7.96
N THR A 48 13.84 19.29 -8.93
CA THR A 48 13.47 19.45 -10.33
C THR A 48 12.05 18.94 -10.56
N ARG A 49 11.31 19.60 -11.46
CA ARG A 49 9.92 19.24 -11.78
C ARG A 49 9.78 17.79 -12.25
N GLU A 50 10.78 17.26 -12.93
CA GLU A 50 10.86 15.86 -13.37
C GLU A 50 10.89 14.90 -12.18
N VAL A 51 11.73 15.16 -11.16
CA VAL A 51 11.82 14.33 -9.95
C VAL A 51 10.48 14.29 -9.20
N ILE A 52 9.79 15.44 -9.11
CA ILE A 52 8.45 15.49 -8.49
C ILE A 52 7.45 14.63 -9.27
N ILE A 53 7.47 14.70 -10.61
CA ILE A 53 6.58 13.89 -11.45
C ILE A 53 6.88 12.40 -11.29
N ASP A 54 8.16 12.01 -11.31
CA ASP A 54 8.58 10.63 -11.12
C ASP A 54 8.17 10.09 -9.75
N VAL A 55 8.36 10.88 -8.69
CA VAL A 55 7.92 10.51 -7.34
C VAL A 55 6.40 10.29 -7.30
N ILE A 56 5.60 11.13 -7.96
CA ILE A 56 4.14 10.95 -8.03
C ILE A 56 3.77 9.66 -8.78
N VAL A 57 4.40 9.44 -9.94
CA VAL A 57 4.13 8.26 -10.78
C VAL A 57 4.50 6.98 -10.05
N VAL A 58 5.71 6.88 -9.49
CA VAL A 58 6.17 5.68 -8.79
C VAL A 58 5.35 5.40 -7.53
N SER A 59 4.95 6.44 -6.79
CA SER A 59 4.09 6.30 -5.61
C SER A 59 2.70 5.78 -5.97
N THR A 60 2.16 6.24 -7.10
CA THR A 60 0.87 5.79 -7.61
C THR A 60 0.93 4.32 -8.04
N ILE A 61 1.98 3.93 -8.77
CA ILE A 61 2.20 2.53 -9.20
C ILE A 61 2.40 1.63 -7.97
N ALA A 62 3.25 2.02 -7.03
CA ALA A 62 3.53 1.25 -5.82
C ALA A 62 2.28 1.11 -4.94
N GLY A 63 1.54 2.20 -4.72
CA GLY A 63 0.33 2.17 -3.88
C GLY A 63 -0.83 1.40 -4.52
N THR A 64 -1.00 1.50 -5.85
CA THR A 64 -2.00 0.69 -6.57
C THR A 64 -1.62 -0.79 -6.60
N ALA A 65 -0.37 -1.14 -6.93
CA ALA A 65 0.10 -2.52 -6.91
C ALA A 65 0.02 -3.14 -5.51
N GLY A 66 0.45 -2.41 -4.48
CA GLY A 66 0.39 -2.85 -3.09
C GLY A 66 -1.04 -3.02 -2.58
N GLY A 67 -1.94 -2.09 -2.90
CA GLY A 67 -3.33 -2.17 -2.49
C GLY A 67 -4.17 -3.19 -3.27
N LEU A 68 -3.88 -3.40 -4.57
CA LEU A 68 -4.49 -4.48 -5.35
C LEU A 68 -3.96 -5.85 -4.94
N GLY A 69 -2.65 -5.96 -4.67
CA GLY A 69 -2.04 -7.19 -4.17
C GLY A 69 -2.63 -7.60 -2.83
N SER A 70 -2.70 -6.67 -1.87
CA SER A 70 -3.29 -6.94 -0.55
C SER A 70 -4.76 -7.33 -0.65
N TRP A 71 -5.52 -6.72 -1.59
CA TRP A 71 -6.88 -7.16 -1.87
C TRP A 71 -6.97 -8.58 -2.38
N LEU A 72 -6.13 -8.93 -3.35
CA LEU A 72 -6.14 -10.24 -3.98
C LEU A 72 -5.84 -11.33 -2.95
N PHE A 73 -4.83 -11.12 -2.11
CA PHE A 73 -4.52 -12.00 -0.99
C PHE A 73 -5.67 -12.11 0.00
N ALA A 74 -6.31 -10.99 0.34
CA ALA A 74 -7.44 -10.99 1.25
C ALA A 74 -8.65 -11.76 0.65
N LYS A 75 -8.91 -11.66 -0.67
CA LYS A 75 -9.95 -12.44 -1.36
C LYS A 75 -9.64 -13.93 -1.43
N ILE A 76 -8.38 -14.30 -1.59
CA ILE A 76 -7.92 -15.70 -1.55
C ILE A 76 -8.13 -16.26 -0.15
N ASP A 77 -7.76 -15.51 0.90
CA ASP A 77 -7.94 -15.91 2.29
C ASP A 77 -9.43 -16.06 2.65
N GLU A 78 -10.30 -15.12 2.23
CA GLU A 78 -11.76 -15.25 2.36
C GLU A 78 -12.28 -16.54 1.69
N ARG A 79 -11.80 -16.90 0.49
CA ARG A 79 -12.19 -18.13 -0.20
C ARG A 79 -11.71 -19.37 0.55
N LYS A 80 -10.48 -19.35 1.07
CA LYS A 80 -9.87 -20.47 1.78
C LYS A 80 -10.60 -20.71 3.11
N ALA A 81 -10.90 -19.64 3.84
CA ALA A 81 -11.70 -19.67 5.07
C ALA A 81 -13.17 -20.10 4.85
N ARG A 82 -13.72 -19.94 3.64
CA ARG A 82 -15.05 -20.47 3.27
C ARG A 82 -15.04 -21.95 2.88
N LYS A 83 -13.92 -22.46 2.37
CA LYS A 83 -13.79 -23.87 1.93
C LYS A 83 -13.42 -24.81 3.08
N SER A 84 -12.75 -24.32 4.12
CA SER A 84 -12.54 -25.08 5.35
C SER A 84 -13.84 -25.08 6.18
N PRO A 85 -14.46 -26.24 6.47
CA PRO A 85 -15.46 -26.31 7.52
C PRO A 85 -14.81 -25.92 8.85
N PRO A 86 -15.58 -25.48 9.86
CA PRO A 86 -15.09 -25.53 11.23
C PRO A 86 -14.84 -27.00 11.56
N SER A 87 -13.58 -27.42 11.53
CA SER A 87 -13.14 -28.67 12.13
C SER A 87 -12.91 -28.42 13.60
N ASP A 88 -13.98 -28.12 14.34
CA ASP A 88 -13.98 -28.27 15.79
C ASP A 88 -14.74 -29.58 16.11
N PRO A 89 -14.15 -30.51 16.88
CA PRO A 89 -14.86 -31.66 17.47
C PRO A 89 -15.86 -31.23 18.54
#